data_AF-A0A9N9QPP6-F1
#
_entry.id   AF-A0A9N9QPP6-F1
#
_cell.length_a   1.000
_cell.length_b   1.000
_cell.length_c   1.000
_cell.angle_alpha   90.00
_cell.angle_beta   90.00
_cell.angle_gamma   90.00
#
_symmetry.space_group_name_H-M   'P 1'
#
loop_
_entity.id
_entity.type
_entity.pdbx_description
1 polymer ?
#
loop_
_entity_poly.entity_id
_entity_poly.type
_entity_poly.pdbx_seq_one_letter_code
_entity_poly.pdbx_strand_id
1 'polypeptide(L)'
;MLILIHFLLMICLKHFAKGDHHDNPVCEMNACQALEESLIQLTELADKMDERNRTNDHLKKLERRLRSLEQPVWEIVKQDGKWMDCSKGLCKCKPETKTLSCWQQGILQLPSEQILPYDVRAIDLGINSLTTLNKDAFNGLSYLTELDLFDNQIDYLPSDVFIKLNSLVYLRLHKNRLEELHFDLLKGLTNLRTFDASANLIKILPGTLFRDSKNLILLHLSRNNLRDIPETLFNKMEFLEDLDLSNNDLETLPKFIFEDLIALRRLHLAENNITLLPTGIFDKPINLELLNLRKNKITHLSEKLFSKLTNLKILQLTSNQISQISPNNFISLTSLVELHLEQNFINELPENVFIRNKELEKLFLFSNNLEELKEKTFNGLVSLTSLFVNNNILKDVNSRIFVYTPSLQKLQLDSNKFHFLPAKIFDSLSGLVSVKLSKNPWHCDCNILYLSIWVDTNQNKLWDSDLSCRGPGDLGGRLLKDMTFDQLCEGQWASMMNLAPRVAIKQVETNVTKTDNLSVADDATI
;
A
#
# COMPACT_ATOMS: atom_id res chain seq x y z
N MET A 1 16.25 -10.68 40.60
CA MET A 1 15.66 -11.88 41.27
C MET A 1 15.33 -11.60 42.74
N LEU A 2 16.30 -11.30 43.61
CA LEU A 2 16.04 -10.94 45.02
C LEU A 2 15.06 -9.76 45.20
N ILE A 3 15.16 -8.72 44.38
CA ILE A 3 14.21 -7.60 44.40
C ILE A 3 12.81 -8.05 43.97
N LEU A 4 12.70 -8.91 42.96
CA LEU A 4 11.42 -9.44 42.47
C LEU A 4 10.76 -10.38 43.48
N ILE A 5 11.55 -11.24 44.14
CA ILE A 5 11.12 -12.10 45.25
C ILE A 5 10.68 -11.25 46.44
N HIS A 6 11.43 -10.19 46.78
CA HIS A 6 11.06 -9.25 47.83
C HIS A 6 9.78 -8.47 47.47
N PHE A 7 9.58 -8.16 46.19
CA PHE A 7 8.37 -7.50 45.68
C PHE A 7 7.15 -8.43 45.73
N LEU A 8 7.31 -9.69 45.31
CA LEU A 8 6.28 -10.74 45.40
C LEU A 8 5.91 -11.03 46.87
N LEU A 9 6.90 -11.08 47.76
CA LEU A 9 6.69 -11.17 49.22
C LEU A 9 5.97 -9.93 49.77
N MET A 10 6.32 -8.73 49.31
CA MET A 10 5.62 -7.51 49.72
C MET A 10 4.19 -7.44 49.22
N ILE A 11 3.88 -7.97 48.04
CA ILE A 11 2.51 -8.05 47.50
C ILE A 11 1.67 -9.02 48.36
N CYS A 12 2.21 -10.19 48.71
CA CYS A 12 1.59 -11.10 49.66
C CYS A 12 1.37 -10.45 51.04
N LEU A 13 2.38 -9.74 51.57
CA LEU A 13 2.29 -9.08 52.88
C LEU A 13 1.31 -7.90 52.89
N LYS A 14 1.19 -7.14 51.79
CA LYS A 14 0.20 -6.06 51.65
C LYS A 14 -1.24 -6.56 51.62
N HIS A 15 -1.49 -7.75 51.09
CA HIS A 15 -2.81 -8.39 51.16
C HIS A 15 -3.12 -8.90 52.58
N PHE A 16 -2.12 -9.43 53.29
CA PHE A 16 -2.29 -9.85 54.69
C PHE A 16 -2.56 -8.68 55.66
N ALA A 17 -2.02 -7.49 55.40
CA ALA A 17 -2.15 -6.33 56.30
C ALA A 17 -3.53 -5.62 56.27
N LYS A 18 -4.48 -6.09 55.45
CA LYS A 18 -5.86 -5.55 55.38
C LYS A 18 -6.92 -6.44 56.06
N GLY A 19 -6.53 -7.55 56.68
CA GLY A 19 -7.44 -8.42 57.42
C GLY A 19 -7.48 -8.03 58.91
N ASP A 20 -8.58 -7.41 59.33
CA ASP A 20 -8.88 -7.19 60.74
C ASP A 20 -9.14 -8.55 61.44
N HIS A 21 -8.74 -8.64 62.70
CA HIS A 21 -8.80 -9.88 63.49
C HIS A 21 -10.23 -10.41 63.66
N HIS A 22 -10.60 -11.49 62.96
CA HIS A 22 -11.32 -12.65 63.51
C HIS A 22 -11.50 -13.76 62.46
N ASP A 23 -11.13 -14.98 62.86
CA ASP A 23 -11.44 -16.32 62.30
C ASP A 23 -11.24 -16.59 60.79
N ASN A 24 -10.24 -17.46 60.53
CA ASN A 24 -9.95 -18.23 59.31
C ASN A 24 -9.57 -17.41 58.04
N PRO A 25 -8.28 -17.36 57.64
CA PRO A 25 -7.88 -16.65 56.43
C PRO A 25 -8.22 -17.51 55.21
N VAL A 26 -9.38 -17.27 54.60
CA VAL A 26 -9.60 -17.65 53.20
C VAL A 26 -8.85 -16.62 52.37
N CYS A 27 -7.61 -16.96 52.00
CA CYS A 27 -6.85 -16.23 50.99
C CYS A 27 -7.68 -16.28 49.68
N GLU A 28 -8.20 -15.14 49.22
CA GLU A 28 -8.93 -15.09 47.94
C GLU A 28 -8.01 -15.63 46.82
N MET A 29 -8.48 -16.69 46.17
CA MET A 29 -7.76 -17.64 45.31
C MET A 29 -6.89 -17.06 44.17
N ASN A 30 -6.97 -15.76 43.86
CA ASN A 30 -6.37 -15.19 42.65
C ASN A 30 -4.87 -14.85 42.78
N ALA A 31 -4.41 -14.41 43.96
CA ALA A 31 -3.01 -14.05 44.16
C ALA A 31 -2.11 -15.29 44.35
N CYS A 32 -2.60 -16.32 45.05
CA CYS A 32 -1.85 -17.57 45.25
C CYS A 32 -1.71 -18.39 43.97
N GLN A 33 -2.74 -18.47 43.11
CA GLN A 33 -2.62 -19.16 41.81
C GLN A 33 -1.59 -18.50 40.89
N ALA A 34 -1.57 -17.17 40.85
CA ALA A 34 -0.55 -16.43 40.11
C ALA A 34 0.84 -16.66 40.70
N LEU A 35 0.97 -16.75 42.03
CA LEU A 35 2.23 -17.05 42.69
C LEU A 35 2.69 -18.49 42.41
N GLU A 36 1.80 -19.49 42.45
CA GLU A 36 2.11 -20.91 42.18
C GLU A 36 2.56 -21.13 40.73
N GLU A 37 1.84 -20.56 39.75
CA GLU A 37 2.21 -20.64 38.34
C GLU A 37 3.51 -19.86 38.05
N SER A 38 3.72 -18.73 38.73
CA SER A 38 4.96 -17.96 38.62
C SER A 38 6.13 -18.63 39.35
N LEU A 39 5.87 -19.39 40.42
CA LEU A 39 6.88 -20.16 41.15
C LEU A 39 7.42 -21.30 40.28
N ILE A 40 6.53 -22.01 39.57
CA ILE A 40 6.89 -23.07 38.62
C ILE A 40 7.82 -22.51 37.54
N GLN A 41 7.52 -21.32 37.02
CA GLN A 41 8.35 -20.65 35.99
C GLN A 41 9.65 -20.07 36.58
N LEU A 42 9.65 -19.61 37.83
CA LEU A 42 10.87 -19.17 38.54
C LEU A 42 11.81 -20.35 38.85
N THR A 43 11.29 -21.56 39.11
CA THR A 43 12.10 -22.78 39.20
C THR A 43 12.72 -23.16 37.85
N GLU A 44 12.00 -23.02 36.73
CA GLU A 44 12.58 -23.22 35.39
C GLU A 44 13.66 -22.17 35.04
N LEU A 45 13.55 -20.96 35.60
CA LEU A 45 14.51 -19.86 35.46
C LEU A 45 15.83 -20.14 36.18
N ALA A 46 15.79 -20.90 37.28
CA ALA A 46 16.97 -21.34 38.02
C ALA A 46 17.75 -22.43 37.27
N ASP A 47 17.07 -23.26 36.48
CA ASP A 47 17.68 -24.38 35.74
C ASP A 47 18.33 -23.97 34.40
N LYS A 48 18.09 -22.74 33.89
CA LYS A 48 18.58 -22.29 32.57
C LYS A 48 19.42 -21.00 32.63
N MET A 49 20.43 -20.96 33.50
CA MET A 49 21.39 -19.86 33.63
C MET A 49 22.46 -19.81 32.50
N ASP A 50 22.09 -19.81 31.22
CA ASP A 50 23.10 -19.73 30.13
C ASP A 50 22.88 -18.70 29.02
N GLU A 51 21.83 -17.86 29.02
CA GLU A 51 21.68 -16.84 27.98
C GLU A 51 21.04 -15.54 28.48
N ARG A 52 21.87 -14.52 28.77
CA ARG A 52 21.43 -13.20 29.30
C ARG A 52 20.30 -12.51 28.48
N ASN A 53 20.25 -12.74 27.17
CA ASN A 53 19.22 -12.15 26.30
C ASN A 53 17.85 -12.84 26.45
N ARG A 54 17.81 -14.17 26.62
CA ARG A 54 16.55 -14.90 26.87
C ARG A 54 16.01 -14.60 28.26
N THR A 55 16.89 -14.42 29.25
CA THR A 55 16.51 -14.04 30.62
C THR A 55 15.78 -12.68 30.65
N ASN A 56 16.25 -11.71 29.85
CA ASN A 56 15.63 -10.38 29.78
C ASN A 56 14.24 -10.38 29.11
N ASP A 57 14.06 -11.16 28.03
CA ASP A 57 12.76 -11.26 27.36
C ASP A 57 11.72 -11.96 28.25
N HIS A 58 12.12 -13.04 28.91
CA HIS A 58 11.24 -13.76 29.83
C HIS A 58 10.86 -12.90 31.05
N LEU A 59 11.81 -12.12 31.59
CA LEU A 59 11.53 -11.19 32.69
C LEU A 59 10.53 -10.09 32.27
N LYS A 60 10.66 -9.54 31.07
CA LYS A 60 9.69 -8.55 30.54
C LYS A 60 8.30 -9.15 30.38
N LYS A 61 8.19 -10.39 29.89
CA LYS A 61 6.90 -11.10 29.79
C LYS A 61 6.26 -11.31 31.16
N LEU A 62 7.05 -11.71 32.16
CA LEU A 62 6.58 -11.88 33.53
C LEU A 62 6.13 -10.54 34.14
N GLU A 63 6.90 -9.47 33.96
CA GLU A 63 6.56 -8.12 34.41
C GLU A 63 5.22 -7.64 33.83
N ARG A 64 5.04 -7.79 32.51
CA ARG A 64 3.80 -7.46 31.80
C ARG A 64 2.59 -8.23 32.38
N ARG A 65 2.76 -9.52 32.66
CA ARG A 65 1.73 -10.38 33.28
C ARG A 65 1.38 -9.96 34.70
N LEU A 66 2.38 -9.65 35.53
CA LEU A 66 2.16 -9.16 36.90
C LEU A 66 1.42 -7.81 36.92
N ARG A 67 1.81 -6.86 36.04
CA ARG A 67 1.12 -5.57 35.90
C ARG A 67 -0.34 -5.72 35.52
N SER A 68 -0.67 -6.73 34.70
CA SER A 68 -2.03 -7.07 34.31
C SER A 68 -2.88 -7.54 35.50
N LEU A 69 -2.32 -8.37 36.40
CA LEU A 69 -3.03 -8.85 37.59
C LEU A 69 -3.32 -7.74 38.60
N GLU A 70 -2.46 -6.73 38.66
CA GLU A 70 -2.65 -5.54 39.51
C GLU A 70 -3.69 -4.56 38.94
N GLN A 71 -4.13 -4.74 37.68
CA GLN A 71 -5.13 -3.85 37.10
C GLN A 71 -6.50 -4.02 37.80
N PRO A 72 -7.21 -2.91 38.04
CA PRO A 72 -8.56 -2.96 38.58
C PRO A 72 -9.54 -3.64 37.61
N VAL A 73 -10.56 -4.26 38.18
CA VAL A 73 -11.70 -4.86 37.48
C VAL A 73 -12.93 -3.99 37.73
N TRP A 74 -13.78 -3.84 36.72
CA TRP A 74 -15.01 -3.09 36.86
C TRP A 74 -16.04 -3.78 37.75
N GLU A 75 -16.84 -2.98 38.45
CA GLU A 75 -18.02 -3.47 39.15
C GLU A 75 -19.20 -3.56 38.16
N ILE A 76 -19.63 -4.80 37.87
CA ILE A 76 -20.73 -5.07 36.93
C ILE A 76 -22.01 -5.37 37.70
N VAL A 77 -23.05 -4.59 37.43
CA VAL A 77 -24.32 -4.68 38.16
C VAL A 77 -25.42 -5.27 37.29
N LYS A 78 -26.13 -6.27 37.84
CA LYS A 78 -27.19 -7.05 37.15
C LYS A 78 -28.62 -6.52 37.37
N GLN A 79 -28.78 -5.37 38.04
CA GLN A 79 -30.09 -4.80 38.35
C GLN A 79 -30.53 -3.78 37.29
N ASP A 80 -31.77 -3.89 36.85
CA ASP A 80 -32.40 -2.98 35.90
C ASP A 80 -32.49 -1.54 36.47
N GLY A 81 -32.24 -0.53 35.62
CA GLY A 81 -32.40 0.90 35.96
C GLY A 81 -31.15 1.65 36.42
N LYS A 82 -30.00 0.98 36.58
CA LYS A 82 -28.74 1.59 37.06
C LYS A 82 -27.88 2.32 36.02
N TRP A 83 -28.37 2.49 34.79
CA TRP A 83 -27.71 3.39 33.83
C TRP A 83 -27.62 4.84 34.35
N MET A 84 -28.50 5.24 35.27
CA MET A 84 -28.39 6.52 35.99
C MET A 84 -27.20 6.57 36.96
N ASP A 85 -26.83 5.45 37.58
CA ASP A 85 -25.66 5.37 38.46
C ASP A 85 -24.34 5.36 37.68
N CYS A 86 -24.35 4.81 36.46
CA CYS A 86 -23.21 4.84 35.54
C CYS A 86 -22.71 6.28 35.28
N SER A 87 -23.62 7.27 35.30
CA SER A 87 -23.29 8.70 35.07
C SER A 87 -22.40 9.34 36.13
N LYS A 88 -22.16 8.68 37.27
CA LYS A 88 -21.36 9.22 38.38
C LYS A 88 -19.84 8.99 38.22
N GLY A 89 -19.41 8.18 37.26
CA GLY A 89 -18.00 7.91 37.02
C GLY A 89 -17.33 8.86 36.03
N LEU A 90 -16.04 8.63 35.76
CA LEU A 90 -15.25 9.42 34.79
C LEU A 90 -15.73 9.28 33.35
N CYS A 91 -16.42 8.18 33.04
CA CYS A 91 -16.86 7.85 31.69
C CYS A 91 -18.28 8.35 31.42
N LYS A 92 -18.55 8.73 30.18
CA LYS A 92 -19.87 9.16 29.72
C LYS A 92 -20.71 7.95 29.38
N CYS A 93 -21.81 7.74 30.11
CA CYS A 93 -22.79 6.69 29.84
C CYS A 93 -23.98 7.25 29.06
N LYS A 94 -24.43 6.51 28.04
CA LYS A 94 -25.66 6.81 27.28
C LYS A 94 -26.63 5.64 27.40
N PRO A 95 -27.69 5.76 28.22
CA PRO A 95 -28.65 4.68 28.46
C PRO A 95 -29.40 4.24 27.19
N GLU A 96 -29.69 5.17 26.28
CA GLU A 96 -30.51 4.92 25.08
C GLU A 96 -29.81 3.97 24.11
N THR A 97 -28.50 4.15 23.94
CA THR A 97 -27.65 3.35 23.07
C THR A 97 -26.94 2.23 23.84
N LYS A 98 -27.05 2.20 25.16
CA LYS A 98 -26.32 1.30 26.08
C LYS A 98 -24.81 1.36 25.86
N THR A 99 -24.28 2.57 25.74
CA THR A 99 -22.86 2.81 25.44
C THR A 99 -22.14 3.53 26.57
N LEU A 100 -20.90 3.14 26.81
CA LEU A 100 -19.96 3.77 27.74
C LEU A 100 -18.77 4.31 26.94
N SER A 101 -18.42 5.59 27.12
CA SER A 101 -17.23 6.17 26.51
C SER A 101 -16.36 6.88 27.56
N CYS A 102 -15.14 6.40 27.71
CA CYS A 102 -14.05 7.01 28.47
C CYS A 102 -13.01 7.62 27.51
N TRP A 103 -13.44 8.05 26.33
CA TRP A 103 -12.58 8.59 25.30
C TRP A 103 -11.84 9.85 25.78
N GLN A 104 -10.53 9.88 25.53
CA GLN A 104 -9.67 11.04 25.82
C GLN A 104 -9.77 11.52 27.29
N GLN A 105 -9.84 10.59 28.23
CA GLN A 105 -9.87 10.92 29.67
C GLN A 105 -8.49 10.84 30.34
N GLY A 106 -7.45 10.42 29.60
CA GLY A 106 -6.09 10.31 30.14
C GLY A 106 -5.95 9.19 31.16
N ILE A 107 -6.81 8.16 31.10
CA ILE A 107 -6.78 7.08 32.09
C ILE A 107 -5.55 6.18 31.90
N LEU A 108 -4.93 5.82 33.02
CA LEU A 108 -3.77 4.92 33.10
C LEU A 108 -4.17 3.46 33.41
N GLN A 109 -5.30 3.31 34.08
CA GLN A 109 -5.92 2.05 34.46
C GLN A 109 -7.45 2.20 34.37
N LEU A 110 -8.17 1.09 34.33
CA LEU A 110 -9.63 1.14 34.32
C LEU A 110 -10.15 1.81 35.63
N PRO A 111 -11.14 2.72 35.56
CA PRO A 111 -11.68 3.35 36.75
C PRO A 111 -12.51 2.35 37.56
N SER A 112 -12.01 1.90 38.72
CA SER A 112 -12.72 0.94 39.59
C SER A 112 -14.03 1.49 40.17
N GLU A 113 -14.14 2.80 40.31
CA GLU A 113 -15.36 3.50 40.76
C GLU A 113 -16.44 3.57 39.67
N GLN A 114 -16.10 3.23 38.42
CA GLN A 114 -17.06 3.21 37.33
C GLN A 114 -17.92 1.95 37.43
N ILE A 115 -19.22 2.17 37.67
CA ILE A 115 -20.22 1.10 37.68
C ILE A 115 -20.66 0.83 36.25
N LEU A 116 -20.63 -0.45 35.83
CA LEU A 116 -21.10 -0.88 34.51
C LEU A 116 -22.39 -1.70 34.60
N PRO A 117 -23.45 -1.31 33.87
CA PRO A 117 -24.60 -2.17 33.65
C PRO A 117 -24.21 -3.41 32.83
N TYR A 118 -24.72 -4.58 33.20
CA TYR A 118 -24.43 -5.85 32.53
C TYR A 118 -24.86 -5.92 31.06
N ASP A 119 -25.79 -5.04 30.65
CA ASP A 119 -26.40 -4.99 29.32
C ASP A 119 -25.76 -3.95 28.38
N VAL A 120 -24.59 -3.42 28.76
CA VAL A 120 -23.76 -2.55 27.92
C VAL A 120 -23.44 -3.22 26.58
N ARG A 121 -23.55 -2.44 25.50
CA ARG A 121 -23.36 -2.89 24.12
C ARG A 121 -22.09 -2.34 23.48
N ALA A 122 -21.68 -1.12 23.82
CA ALA A 122 -20.44 -0.56 23.31
C ALA A 122 -19.63 0.10 24.42
N ILE A 123 -18.33 -0.15 24.38
CA ILE A 123 -17.35 0.42 25.29
C ILE A 123 -16.24 1.04 24.47
N ASP A 124 -16.01 2.33 24.69
CA ASP A 124 -14.96 3.11 24.05
C ASP A 124 -13.96 3.59 25.10
N LEU A 125 -12.76 3.02 25.06
CA LEU A 125 -11.61 3.35 25.91
C LEU A 125 -10.49 4.01 25.08
N GLY A 126 -10.82 4.55 23.92
CA GLY A 126 -9.87 5.08 22.96
C GLY A 126 -9.15 6.35 23.40
N ILE A 127 -7.95 6.58 22.86
CA ILE A 127 -7.12 7.77 23.13
C ILE A 127 -6.87 7.94 24.63
N ASN A 128 -6.19 6.96 25.22
CA ASN A 128 -5.85 6.97 26.65
C ASN A 128 -4.40 6.51 26.85
N SER A 129 -4.01 6.12 28.06
CA SER A 129 -2.66 5.67 28.40
C SER A 129 -2.66 4.31 29.09
N LEU A 130 -3.63 3.45 28.75
CA LEU A 130 -3.69 2.08 29.24
C LEU A 130 -2.48 1.30 28.75
N THR A 131 -1.85 0.53 29.64
CA THR A 131 -0.68 -0.31 29.33
C THR A 131 -1.01 -1.79 29.26
N THR A 132 -2.06 -2.22 29.95
CA THR A 132 -2.58 -3.59 29.98
C THR A 132 -3.96 -3.59 30.64
N LEU A 133 -4.59 -4.76 30.76
CA LEU A 133 -5.90 -4.96 31.38
C LEU A 133 -5.86 -6.21 32.26
N ASN A 134 -6.73 -6.28 33.26
CA ASN A 134 -6.96 -7.51 34.01
C ASN A 134 -7.70 -8.53 33.13
N LYS A 135 -7.44 -9.83 33.30
CA LYS A 135 -8.17 -10.90 32.59
C LYS A 135 -9.68 -10.86 32.84
N ASP A 136 -10.08 -10.39 34.03
CA ASP A 136 -11.48 -10.33 34.45
C ASP A 136 -12.15 -8.99 34.13
N ALA A 137 -11.44 -8.04 33.48
CA ALA A 137 -11.91 -6.68 33.23
C ALA A 137 -13.29 -6.59 32.55
N PHE A 138 -13.60 -7.55 31.67
CA PHE A 138 -14.87 -7.60 30.92
C PHE A 138 -15.74 -8.82 31.29
N ASN A 139 -15.44 -9.48 32.41
CA ASN A 139 -16.14 -10.69 32.81
C ASN A 139 -17.61 -10.40 33.15
N GLY A 140 -18.55 -11.04 32.44
CA GLY A 140 -19.98 -10.83 32.62
C GLY A 140 -20.63 -9.85 31.63
N LEU A 141 -19.86 -9.23 30.74
CA LEU A 141 -20.37 -8.34 29.68
C LEU A 141 -20.75 -9.12 28.41
N SER A 142 -21.62 -10.12 28.55
CA SER A 142 -21.98 -11.03 27.44
C SER A 142 -22.78 -10.36 26.31
N TYR A 143 -23.34 -9.16 26.54
CA TYR A 143 -24.08 -8.36 25.56
C TYR A 143 -23.21 -7.36 24.79
N LEU A 144 -21.92 -7.27 25.12
CA LEU A 144 -21.01 -6.32 24.49
C LEU A 144 -20.81 -6.68 23.01
N THR A 145 -21.11 -5.74 22.12
CA THR A 145 -20.97 -5.87 20.67
C THR A 145 -19.78 -5.08 20.14
N GLU A 146 -19.39 -4.00 20.80
CA GLU A 146 -18.26 -3.16 20.37
C GLU A 146 -17.32 -2.87 21.53
N LEU A 147 -16.02 -3.12 21.31
CA LEU A 147 -14.96 -2.77 22.24
C LEU A 147 -13.85 -2.02 21.50
N ASP A 148 -13.65 -0.77 21.89
CA ASP A 148 -12.62 0.09 21.34
C ASP A 148 -11.54 0.39 22.37
N LEU A 149 -10.30 -0.01 22.06
CA LEU A 149 -9.10 0.19 22.88
C LEU A 149 -8.02 0.93 22.09
N PHE A 150 -8.40 1.63 21.01
CA PHE A 150 -7.45 2.26 20.12
C PHE A 150 -6.64 3.40 20.74
N ASP A 151 -5.46 3.68 20.18
CA ASP A 151 -4.60 4.81 20.56
C ASP A 151 -4.32 4.83 22.08
N ASN A 152 -3.73 3.74 22.55
CA ASN A 152 -3.31 3.53 23.93
C ASN A 152 -1.84 3.08 23.96
N GLN A 153 -1.35 2.65 25.11
CA GLN A 153 0.02 2.16 25.29
C GLN A 153 0.06 0.65 25.59
N ILE A 154 -0.96 -0.09 25.14
CA ILE A 154 -1.13 -1.50 25.50
C ILE A 154 -0.03 -2.32 24.85
N ASP A 155 0.85 -2.92 25.66
CA ASP A 155 1.93 -3.79 25.21
C ASP A 155 1.67 -5.28 25.55
N TYR A 156 0.64 -5.55 26.36
CA TYR A 156 0.26 -6.88 26.80
C TYR A 156 -1.24 -6.99 27.07
N LEU A 157 -1.85 -8.07 26.58
CA LEU A 157 -3.21 -8.49 26.91
C LEU A 157 -3.19 -9.94 27.39
N PRO A 158 -3.89 -10.27 28.49
CA PRO A 158 -4.12 -11.65 28.89
C PRO A 158 -4.82 -12.46 27.81
N SER A 159 -4.54 -13.75 27.73
CA SER A 159 -5.06 -14.63 26.68
C SER A 159 -6.58 -14.84 26.74
N ASP A 160 -7.19 -14.66 27.91
CA ASP A 160 -8.59 -14.93 28.22
C ASP A 160 -9.42 -13.65 28.46
N VAL A 161 -8.83 -12.45 28.28
CA VAL A 161 -9.49 -11.17 28.54
C VAL A 161 -10.80 -10.97 27.77
N PHE A 162 -10.93 -11.61 26.59
CA PHE A 162 -12.13 -11.51 25.75
C PHE A 162 -13.00 -12.77 25.75
N ILE A 163 -12.65 -13.82 26.50
CA ILE A 163 -13.25 -15.17 26.36
C ILE A 163 -14.76 -15.24 26.62
N LYS A 164 -15.32 -14.26 27.33
CA LYS A 164 -16.77 -14.18 27.66
C LYS A 164 -17.56 -13.28 26.71
N LEU A 165 -16.91 -12.61 25.75
CA LEU A 165 -17.51 -11.60 24.88
C LEU A 165 -18.07 -12.22 23.59
N ASN A 166 -18.89 -13.27 23.71
CA ASN A 166 -19.37 -14.05 22.56
C ASN A 166 -20.24 -13.22 21.58
N SER A 167 -20.82 -12.10 22.04
CA SER A 167 -21.61 -11.18 21.21
C SER A 167 -20.76 -10.13 20.49
N LEU A 168 -19.44 -10.10 20.71
CA LEU A 168 -18.56 -9.06 20.19
C LEU A 168 -18.51 -9.13 18.66
N VAL A 169 -18.76 -7.99 18.03
CA VAL A 169 -18.78 -7.80 16.58
C VAL A 169 -17.59 -6.96 16.13
N TYR A 170 -17.22 -5.95 16.90
CA TYR A 170 -16.12 -5.03 16.60
C TYR A 170 -15.11 -5.03 17.74
N LEU A 171 -13.87 -5.38 17.42
CA LEU A 171 -12.73 -5.27 18.33
C LEU A 171 -11.63 -4.43 17.68
N ARG A 172 -11.35 -3.27 18.27
CA ARG A 172 -10.34 -2.33 17.76
C ARG A 172 -9.23 -2.16 18.80
N LEU A 173 -8.04 -2.59 18.43
CA LEU A 173 -6.79 -2.55 19.21
C LEU A 173 -5.71 -1.70 18.51
N HIS A 174 -6.07 -0.95 17.47
CA HIS A 174 -5.11 -0.24 16.65
C HIS A 174 -4.38 0.88 17.39
N LYS A 175 -3.17 1.25 16.93
CA LYS A 175 -2.32 2.26 17.58
C LYS A 175 -2.03 1.92 19.04
N ASN A 176 -1.51 0.73 19.28
CA ASN A 176 -1.03 0.29 20.58
C ASN A 176 0.44 -0.15 20.46
N ARG A 177 0.97 -0.88 21.45
CA ARG A 177 2.36 -1.34 21.50
C ARG A 177 2.45 -2.87 21.58
N LEU A 178 1.43 -3.58 21.09
CA LEU A 178 1.38 -5.04 21.14
C LEU A 178 2.50 -5.63 20.29
N GLU A 179 3.38 -6.42 20.90
CA GLU A 179 4.47 -7.12 20.20
C GLU A 179 4.08 -8.53 19.74
N GLU A 180 3.11 -9.14 20.44
CA GLU A 180 2.59 -10.47 20.17
C GLU A 180 1.11 -10.55 20.51
N LEU A 181 0.39 -11.43 19.81
CA LEU A 181 -0.98 -11.83 20.15
C LEU A 181 -0.95 -13.29 20.58
N HIS A 182 -1.54 -13.57 21.74
CA HIS A 182 -1.67 -14.95 22.19
C HIS A 182 -2.58 -15.76 21.25
N PHE A 183 -2.29 -17.05 21.03
CA PHE A 183 -3.02 -17.90 20.07
C PHE A 183 -4.50 -18.10 20.40
N ASP A 184 -4.85 -17.96 21.68
CA ASP A 184 -6.22 -18.08 22.21
C ASP A 184 -6.91 -16.72 22.47
N LEU A 185 -6.28 -15.58 22.10
CA LEU A 185 -6.80 -14.24 22.41
C LEU A 185 -8.23 -14.00 21.89
N LEU A 186 -8.55 -14.53 20.71
CA LEU A 186 -9.87 -14.36 20.07
C LEU A 186 -10.77 -15.60 20.24
N LYS A 187 -10.42 -16.52 21.14
CA LYS A 187 -11.18 -17.75 21.37
C LYS A 187 -12.60 -17.42 21.82
N GLY A 188 -13.58 -18.09 21.22
CA GLY A 188 -14.99 -17.89 21.51
C GLY A 188 -15.65 -16.66 20.86
N LEU A 189 -14.89 -15.80 20.17
CA LEU A 189 -15.43 -14.61 19.48
C LEU A 189 -16.01 -14.98 18.10
N THR A 190 -17.10 -15.76 18.12
CA THR A 190 -17.72 -16.33 16.91
C THR A 190 -18.52 -15.32 16.08
N ASN A 191 -18.96 -14.23 16.69
CA ASN A 191 -19.72 -13.15 16.02
C ASN A 191 -18.84 -12.00 15.51
N LEU A 192 -17.53 -12.09 15.68
CA LEU A 192 -16.60 -11.03 15.32
C LEU A 192 -16.61 -10.80 13.81
N ARG A 193 -16.89 -9.56 13.40
CA ARG A 193 -16.92 -9.11 12.00
C ARG A 193 -15.78 -8.17 11.67
N THR A 194 -15.27 -7.44 12.65
CA THR A 194 -14.15 -6.52 12.47
C THR A 194 -13.11 -6.74 13.55
N PHE A 195 -11.89 -7.01 13.12
CA PHE A 195 -10.72 -7.02 13.98
C PHE A 195 -9.67 -6.08 13.40
N ASP A 196 -9.34 -5.04 14.17
CA ASP A 196 -8.31 -4.07 13.80
C ASP A 196 -7.21 -4.06 14.85
N ALA A 197 -6.05 -4.59 14.48
CA ALA A 197 -4.82 -4.53 15.27
C ALA A 197 -3.71 -3.78 14.52
N SER A 198 -4.08 -2.86 13.64
CA SER A 198 -3.12 -2.05 12.87
C SER A 198 -2.31 -1.10 13.76
N ALA A 199 -1.16 -0.61 13.26
CA ALA A 199 -0.29 0.30 14.00
C ALA A 199 0.11 -0.23 15.39
N ASN A 200 0.58 -1.47 15.44
CA ASN A 200 1.16 -2.12 16.63
C ASN A 200 2.61 -2.53 16.31
N LEU A 201 3.21 -3.39 17.14
CA LEU A 201 4.58 -3.88 16.97
C LEU A 201 4.62 -5.40 16.72
N ILE A 202 3.52 -5.96 16.22
CA ILE A 202 3.32 -7.41 16.11
C ILE A 202 4.32 -8.00 15.13
N LYS A 203 5.09 -9.00 15.57
CA LYS A 203 6.12 -9.65 14.75
C LYS A 203 5.65 -10.97 14.13
N ILE A 204 4.83 -11.72 14.86
CA ILE A 204 4.37 -13.06 14.50
C ILE A 204 2.88 -13.17 14.84
N LEU A 205 2.12 -13.76 13.92
CA LEU A 205 0.73 -14.13 14.15
C LEU A 205 0.62 -15.65 14.36
N PRO A 206 -0.06 -16.13 15.41
CA PRO A 206 -0.34 -17.54 15.56
C PRO A 206 -1.28 -18.04 14.46
N GLY A 207 -0.96 -19.17 13.82
CA GLY A 207 -1.78 -19.71 12.72
C GLY A 207 -3.20 -20.17 13.11
N THR A 208 -3.52 -20.20 14.41
CA THR A 208 -4.85 -20.55 14.95
C THR A 208 -5.61 -19.35 15.52
N LEU A 209 -5.07 -18.13 15.40
CA LEU A 209 -5.63 -16.93 16.04
C LEU A 209 -7.10 -16.70 15.67
N PHE A 210 -7.49 -16.94 14.41
CA PHE A 210 -8.84 -16.73 13.90
C PHE A 210 -9.70 -18.00 13.82
N ARG A 211 -9.31 -19.09 14.50
CA ARG A 211 -9.99 -20.40 14.40
C ARG A 211 -11.50 -20.33 14.65
N ASP A 212 -11.93 -19.47 15.58
CA ASP A 212 -13.34 -19.35 15.97
C ASP A 212 -14.03 -18.13 15.31
N SER A 213 -13.27 -17.16 14.80
CA SER A 213 -13.76 -15.89 14.24
C SER A 213 -13.96 -15.93 12.71
N LYS A 214 -14.62 -16.97 12.20
CA LYS A 214 -14.78 -17.22 10.75
C LYS A 214 -15.73 -16.23 10.04
N ASN A 215 -16.49 -15.46 10.80
CA ASN A 215 -17.43 -14.45 10.29
C ASN A 215 -16.79 -13.06 10.11
N LEU A 216 -15.47 -12.96 10.20
CA LEU A 216 -14.74 -11.73 9.95
C LEU A 216 -14.98 -11.25 8.52
N ILE A 217 -15.31 -9.97 8.40
CA ILE A 217 -15.52 -9.24 7.14
C ILE A 217 -14.36 -8.29 6.89
N LEU A 218 -13.87 -7.63 7.96
CA LEU A 218 -12.77 -6.68 7.91
C LEU A 218 -11.65 -7.12 8.85
N LEU A 219 -10.45 -7.29 8.29
CA LEU A 219 -9.24 -7.64 9.04
C LEU A 219 -8.11 -6.68 8.71
N HIS A 220 -7.78 -5.82 9.68
CA HIS A 220 -6.69 -4.85 9.53
C HIS A 220 -5.51 -5.20 10.44
N LEU A 221 -4.37 -5.46 9.82
CA LEU A 221 -3.10 -5.82 10.45
C LEU A 221 -1.95 -4.94 9.94
N SER A 222 -2.28 -3.82 9.28
CA SER A 222 -1.28 -2.94 8.68
C SER A 222 -0.43 -2.19 9.70
N ARG A 223 0.73 -1.67 9.28
CA ARG A 223 1.65 -0.93 10.16
C ARG A 223 2.07 -1.76 11.38
N ASN A 224 2.47 -3.00 11.15
CA ASN A 224 3.07 -3.90 12.14
C ASN A 224 4.48 -4.30 11.65
N ASN A 225 5.11 -5.26 12.34
CA ASN A 225 6.46 -5.75 12.01
C ASN A 225 6.41 -7.22 11.52
N LEU A 226 5.35 -7.59 10.81
CA LEU A 226 5.14 -8.96 10.34
C LEU A 226 6.14 -9.29 9.23
N ARG A 227 6.91 -10.36 9.40
CA ARG A 227 7.84 -10.87 8.37
C ARG A 227 7.28 -12.03 7.56
N ASP A 228 6.47 -12.86 8.22
CA ASP A 228 5.87 -14.05 7.64
C ASP A 228 4.41 -14.17 8.11
N ILE A 229 3.61 -14.87 7.30
CA ILE A 229 2.23 -15.22 7.63
C ILE A 229 2.11 -16.74 7.62
N PRO A 230 1.58 -17.37 8.68
CA PRO A 230 1.31 -18.80 8.65
C PRO A 230 0.27 -19.14 7.59
N GLU A 231 0.50 -20.21 6.82
CA GLU A 231 -0.40 -20.65 5.75
C GLU A 231 -1.84 -20.89 6.23
N THR A 232 -2.02 -21.34 7.48
CA THR A 232 -3.33 -21.66 8.05
C THR A 232 -4.09 -20.46 8.61
N LEU A 233 -3.49 -19.26 8.62
CA LEU A 233 -4.01 -18.11 9.38
C LEU A 233 -5.43 -17.74 8.95
N PHE A 234 -5.72 -17.82 7.64
CA PHE A 234 -7.01 -17.40 7.07
C PHE A 234 -7.92 -18.56 6.66
N ASN A 235 -7.67 -19.77 7.18
CA ASN A 235 -8.48 -20.94 6.83
C ASN A 235 -9.97 -20.73 7.17
N LYS A 236 -10.84 -21.03 6.20
CA LYS A 236 -12.30 -20.92 6.27
C LYS A 236 -12.84 -19.52 6.55
N MET A 237 -12.08 -18.47 6.25
CA MET A 237 -12.53 -17.07 6.35
C MET A 237 -13.31 -16.65 5.09
N GLU A 238 -14.37 -17.39 4.76
CA GLU A 238 -15.12 -17.26 3.50
C GLU A 238 -15.88 -15.93 3.37
N PHE A 239 -16.11 -15.23 4.47
CA PHE A 239 -16.82 -13.95 4.53
C PHE A 239 -15.91 -12.72 4.53
N LEU A 240 -14.58 -12.91 4.50
CA LEU A 240 -13.64 -11.80 4.56
C LEU A 240 -13.69 -11.00 3.25
N GLU A 241 -14.05 -9.72 3.34
CA GLU A 241 -14.18 -8.81 2.20
C GLU A 241 -13.00 -7.84 2.08
N ASP A 242 -12.39 -7.45 3.20
CA ASP A 242 -11.31 -6.47 3.26
C ASP A 242 -10.17 -6.97 4.15
N LEU A 243 -9.00 -7.14 3.54
CA LEU A 243 -7.78 -7.59 4.20
C LEU A 243 -6.67 -6.58 3.99
N ASP A 244 -6.21 -5.99 5.09
CA ASP A 244 -5.10 -5.05 5.10
C ASP A 244 -3.88 -5.58 5.85
N LEU A 245 -2.82 -5.86 5.09
CA LEU A 245 -1.51 -6.31 5.53
C LEU A 245 -0.41 -5.30 5.12
N SER A 246 -0.79 -4.09 4.73
CA SER A 246 0.14 -3.06 4.26
C SER A 246 1.09 -2.58 5.36
N ASN A 247 2.22 -1.98 4.99
CA ASN A 247 3.19 -1.42 5.93
C ASN A 247 3.67 -2.48 6.95
N ASN A 248 4.12 -3.62 6.46
CA ASN A 248 4.75 -4.69 7.23
C ASN A 248 6.12 -5.03 6.59
N ASP A 249 6.78 -6.06 7.08
CA ASP A 249 8.09 -6.50 6.58
C ASP A 249 7.98 -7.79 5.75
N LEU A 250 6.82 -8.06 5.12
CA LEU A 250 6.58 -9.33 4.41
C LEU A 250 7.49 -9.48 3.19
N GLU A 251 8.31 -10.53 3.15
CA GLU A 251 9.20 -10.82 2.02
C GLU A 251 8.59 -11.82 1.03
N THR A 252 7.79 -12.76 1.55
CA THR A 252 7.11 -13.80 0.77
C THR A 252 5.69 -14.01 1.28
N LEU A 253 4.86 -14.63 0.45
CA LEU A 253 3.51 -15.04 0.82
C LEU A 253 3.39 -16.56 0.61
N PRO A 254 2.78 -17.31 1.56
CA PRO A 254 2.46 -18.71 1.33
C PRO A 254 1.53 -18.86 0.12
N LYS A 255 1.75 -19.88 -0.70
CA LYS A 255 1.04 -20.06 -1.98
C LYS A 255 -0.49 -20.11 -1.81
N PHE A 256 -0.98 -20.74 -0.75
CA PHE A 256 -2.41 -20.99 -0.51
C PHE A 256 -3.02 -20.07 0.55
N ILE A 257 -2.33 -18.98 0.92
CA ILE A 257 -2.78 -18.09 2.00
C ILE A 257 -4.16 -17.46 1.75
N PHE A 258 -4.56 -17.31 0.48
CA PHE A 258 -5.86 -16.75 0.09
C PHE A 258 -6.84 -17.79 -0.50
N GLU A 259 -6.60 -19.09 -0.30
CA GLU A 259 -7.38 -20.17 -0.92
C GLU A 259 -8.87 -20.13 -0.54
N ASP A 260 -9.18 -19.80 0.72
CA ASP A 260 -10.56 -19.78 1.24
C ASP A 260 -11.23 -18.39 1.17
N LEU A 261 -10.51 -17.35 0.68
CA LEU A 261 -10.98 -15.95 0.71
C LEU A 261 -11.87 -15.61 -0.49
N ILE A 262 -12.95 -16.36 -0.67
CA ILE A 262 -13.83 -16.26 -1.85
C ILE A 262 -14.64 -14.95 -1.92
N ALA A 263 -14.94 -14.33 -0.78
CA ALA A 263 -15.65 -13.05 -0.71
C ALA A 263 -14.73 -11.82 -0.80
N LEU A 264 -13.41 -12.01 -0.89
CA LEU A 264 -12.45 -10.91 -0.81
C LEU A 264 -12.63 -9.92 -1.95
N ARG A 265 -12.79 -8.63 -1.61
CA ARG A 265 -12.99 -7.53 -2.55
C ARG A 265 -11.80 -6.57 -2.54
N ARG A 266 -11.15 -6.39 -1.40
CA ARG A 266 -9.98 -5.51 -1.27
C ARG A 266 -8.84 -6.24 -0.58
N LEU A 267 -7.68 -6.20 -1.22
CA LEU A 267 -6.44 -6.77 -0.68
C LEU A 267 -5.35 -5.71 -0.71
N HIS A 268 -4.89 -5.32 0.47
CA HIS A 268 -3.84 -4.34 0.67
C HIS A 268 -2.56 -5.03 1.15
N LEU A 269 -1.54 -5.02 0.29
CA LEU A 269 -0.20 -5.57 0.53
C LEU A 269 0.89 -4.51 0.31
N ALA A 270 0.51 -3.23 0.25
CA ALA A 270 1.42 -2.13 -0.04
C ALA A 270 2.52 -1.98 1.02
N GLU A 271 3.65 -1.38 0.66
CA GLU A 271 4.72 -1.04 1.61
C GLU A 271 5.22 -2.26 2.39
N ASN A 272 5.47 -3.36 1.67
CA ASN A 272 6.12 -4.57 2.17
C ASN A 272 7.43 -4.82 1.39
N ASN A 273 8.08 -5.96 1.63
CA ASN A 273 9.32 -6.37 0.97
C ASN A 273 9.11 -7.48 -0.07
N ILE A 274 7.89 -7.64 -0.60
CA ILE A 274 7.53 -8.78 -1.45
C ILE A 274 8.32 -8.74 -2.74
N THR A 275 9.10 -9.79 -3.01
CA THR A 275 9.93 -9.90 -4.23
C THR A 275 9.27 -10.70 -5.34
N LEU A 276 8.48 -11.70 -4.97
CA LEU A 276 7.84 -12.66 -5.86
C LEU A 276 6.44 -12.98 -5.37
N LEU A 277 5.51 -13.13 -6.31
CA LEU A 277 4.15 -13.59 -6.06
C LEU A 277 4.03 -15.04 -6.55
N PRO A 278 3.66 -16.00 -5.67
CA PRO A 278 3.47 -17.39 -6.07
C PRO A 278 2.44 -17.53 -7.19
N THR A 279 2.71 -18.42 -8.15
CA THR A 279 1.75 -18.73 -9.22
C THR A 279 0.45 -19.27 -8.63
N GLY A 280 -0.67 -18.64 -9.00
CA GLY A 280 -2.01 -19.01 -8.58
C GLY A 280 -2.47 -18.43 -7.24
N ILE A 281 -1.66 -17.58 -6.58
CA ILE A 281 -2.03 -16.96 -5.29
C ILE A 281 -3.36 -16.19 -5.33
N PHE A 282 -3.78 -15.74 -6.51
CA PHE A 282 -5.03 -15.00 -6.72
C PHE A 282 -6.10 -15.82 -7.48
N ASP A 283 -5.99 -17.15 -7.55
CA ASP A 283 -6.93 -17.97 -8.32
C ASP A 283 -8.32 -18.10 -7.67
N LYS A 284 -8.39 -17.95 -6.34
CA LYS A 284 -9.60 -18.10 -5.52
C LYS A 284 -10.34 -16.81 -5.16
N PRO A 285 -9.69 -15.67 -4.86
CA PRO A 285 -10.39 -14.41 -4.61
C PRO A 285 -10.93 -13.80 -5.91
N ILE A 286 -11.88 -14.48 -6.56
CA ILE A 286 -12.44 -14.10 -7.87
C ILE A 286 -13.30 -12.83 -7.82
N ASN A 287 -13.72 -12.42 -6.62
CA ASN A 287 -14.50 -11.20 -6.38
C ASN A 287 -13.63 -9.97 -6.10
N LEU A 288 -12.29 -10.09 -6.22
CA LEU A 288 -11.38 -9.01 -5.92
C LEU A 288 -11.59 -7.83 -6.87
N GLU A 289 -11.81 -6.65 -6.30
CA GLU A 289 -12.02 -5.38 -7.02
C GLU A 289 -10.82 -4.45 -6.91
N LEU A 290 -10.07 -4.52 -5.81
CA LEU A 290 -8.87 -3.73 -5.56
C LEU A 290 -7.73 -4.62 -5.09
N LEU A 291 -6.61 -4.57 -5.83
CA LEU A 291 -5.34 -5.19 -5.45
C LEU A 291 -4.26 -4.12 -5.33
N ASN A 292 -3.78 -3.89 -4.11
CA ASN A 292 -2.74 -2.93 -3.85
C ASN A 292 -1.42 -3.61 -3.47
N LEU A 293 -0.46 -3.56 -4.38
CA LEU A 293 0.89 -4.11 -4.26
C LEU A 293 1.97 -3.00 -4.35
N ARG A 294 1.58 -1.74 -4.15
CA ARG A 294 2.48 -0.59 -4.25
C ARG A 294 3.69 -0.71 -3.31
N LYS A 295 4.84 -0.14 -3.70
CA LYS A 295 6.04 -0.03 -2.84
C LYS A 295 6.46 -1.40 -2.27
N ASN A 296 6.54 -2.39 -3.15
CA ASN A 296 7.14 -3.69 -2.88
C ASN A 296 8.43 -3.82 -3.71
N LYS A 297 9.00 -5.02 -3.78
CA LYS A 297 10.21 -5.33 -4.56
C LYS A 297 9.91 -6.31 -5.69
N ILE A 298 8.69 -6.29 -6.23
CA ILE A 298 8.25 -7.24 -7.25
C ILE A 298 9.05 -7.02 -8.52
N THR A 299 9.72 -8.06 -9.02
CA THR A 299 10.56 -7.99 -10.21
C THR A 299 9.88 -8.53 -11.47
N HIS A 300 9.00 -9.52 -11.32
CA HIS A 300 8.40 -10.24 -12.43
C HIS A 300 6.91 -10.51 -12.19
N LEU A 301 6.11 -10.41 -13.25
CA LEU A 301 4.69 -10.77 -13.26
C LEU A 301 4.50 -12.01 -14.13
N SER A 302 4.12 -13.14 -13.53
CA SER A 302 3.85 -14.35 -14.32
C SER A 302 2.59 -14.15 -15.19
N GLU A 303 2.57 -14.76 -16.39
CA GLU A 303 1.51 -14.52 -17.38
C GLU A 303 0.09 -14.83 -16.88
N LYS A 304 -0.03 -15.76 -15.95
CA LYS A 304 -1.32 -16.22 -15.39
C LYS A 304 -1.65 -15.64 -14.02
N LEU A 305 -0.80 -14.75 -13.49
CA LEU A 305 -0.93 -14.22 -12.13
C LEU A 305 -2.31 -13.63 -11.84
N PHE A 306 -2.88 -12.92 -12.81
CA PHE A 306 -4.17 -12.25 -12.69
C PHE A 306 -5.29 -12.91 -13.51
N SER A 307 -5.09 -14.15 -13.96
CA SER A 307 -5.98 -14.79 -14.94
C SER A 307 -7.41 -15.04 -14.46
N LYS A 308 -7.64 -15.05 -13.14
CA LYS A 308 -8.96 -15.24 -12.52
C LYS A 308 -9.63 -13.95 -12.05
N LEU A 309 -8.92 -12.83 -12.07
CA LEU A 309 -9.37 -11.56 -11.48
C LEU A 309 -10.20 -10.72 -12.46
N THR A 310 -11.29 -11.28 -12.98
CA THR A 310 -12.13 -10.61 -14.00
C THR A 310 -12.91 -9.40 -13.46
N ASN A 311 -13.14 -9.36 -12.14
CA ASN A 311 -13.85 -8.27 -11.44
C ASN A 311 -12.92 -7.15 -10.95
N LEU A 312 -11.61 -7.27 -11.18
CA LEU A 312 -10.63 -6.31 -10.69
C LEU A 312 -10.79 -4.97 -11.40
N LYS A 313 -11.01 -3.92 -10.61
CA LYS A 313 -11.20 -2.54 -11.09
C LYS A 313 -9.94 -1.71 -10.94
N ILE A 314 -9.18 -1.93 -9.87
CA ILE A 314 -7.99 -1.14 -9.55
C ILE A 314 -6.83 -2.09 -9.25
N LEU A 315 -5.77 -1.97 -10.05
CA LEU A 315 -4.50 -2.68 -9.84
C LEU A 315 -3.37 -1.69 -9.59
N GLN A 316 -2.79 -1.75 -8.39
CA GLN A 316 -1.70 -0.86 -8.00
C GLN A 316 -0.37 -1.60 -7.88
N LEU A 317 0.53 -1.34 -8.83
CA LEU A 317 1.90 -1.88 -8.90
C LEU A 317 2.97 -0.78 -8.84
N THR A 318 2.57 0.45 -8.47
CA THR A 318 3.44 1.61 -8.28
C THR A 318 4.68 1.30 -7.44
N SER A 319 5.84 1.85 -7.79
CA SER A 319 7.06 1.74 -6.97
C SER A 319 7.50 0.28 -6.72
N ASN A 320 7.53 -0.54 -7.76
CA ASN A 320 8.09 -1.89 -7.72
C ASN A 320 9.37 -1.95 -8.58
N GLN A 321 9.86 -3.16 -8.87
CA GLN A 321 11.08 -3.38 -9.66
C GLN A 321 10.77 -4.11 -10.97
N ILE A 322 9.57 -3.91 -11.52
CA ILE A 322 9.09 -4.61 -12.72
C ILE A 322 9.80 -4.05 -13.94
N SER A 323 10.45 -4.91 -14.72
CA SER A 323 11.19 -4.50 -15.94
C SER A 323 10.55 -4.96 -17.24
N GLN A 324 9.73 -6.02 -17.19
CA GLN A 324 9.10 -6.63 -18.34
C GLN A 324 7.61 -6.88 -18.08
N ILE A 325 6.81 -6.64 -19.11
CA ILE A 325 5.39 -6.97 -19.15
C ILE A 325 5.17 -7.96 -20.29
N SER A 326 4.51 -9.07 -20.02
CA SER A 326 4.11 -10.05 -21.03
C SER A 326 2.78 -9.65 -21.70
N PRO A 327 2.55 -10.01 -22.97
CA PRO A 327 1.32 -9.65 -23.70
C PRO A 327 0.02 -10.08 -23.02
N ASN A 328 0.08 -11.12 -22.18
CA ASN A 328 -1.10 -11.71 -21.54
C ASN A 328 -1.30 -11.27 -20.09
N ASN A 329 -0.42 -10.47 -19.48
CA ASN A 329 -0.51 -10.17 -18.04
C ASN A 329 -1.85 -9.52 -17.65
N PHE A 330 -2.43 -8.70 -18.53
CA PHE A 330 -3.66 -7.95 -18.24
C PHE A 330 -4.89 -8.42 -19.04
N ILE A 331 -4.75 -9.46 -19.87
CA ILE A 331 -5.78 -9.88 -20.83
C ILE A 331 -7.11 -10.30 -20.17
N SER A 332 -7.05 -10.79 -18.93
CA SER A 332 -8.24 -11.26 -18.19
C SER A 332 -8.91 -10.16 -17.36
N LEU A 333 -8.26 -9.00 -17.19
CA LEU A 333 -8.73 -7.90 -16.35
C LEU A 333 -9.77 -7.04 -17.11
N THR A 334 -10.89 -7.65 -17.49
CA THR A 334 -11.87 -7.01 -18.38
C THR A 334 -12.61 -5.82 -17.76
N SER A 335 -12.74 -5.80 -16.44
CA SER A 335 -13.42 -4.75 -15.67
C SER A 335 -12.44 -3.70 -15.09
N LEU A 336 -11.19 -3.69 -15.57
CA LEU A 336 -10.13 -2.83 -15.05
C LEU A 336 -10.38 -1.38 -15.46
N VAL A 337 -10.42 -0.48 -14.48
CA VAL A 337 -10.68 0.95 -14.63
C VAL A 337 -9.40 1.76 -14.43
N GLU A 338 -8.58 1.38 -13.45
CA GLU A 338 -7.32 2.07 -13.11
C GLU A 338 -6.15 1.09 -13.02
N LEU A 339 -5.09 1.39 -13.77
CA LEU A 339 -3.84 0.64 -13.77
C LEU A 339 -2.66 1.54 -13.45
N HIS A 340 -1.98 1.22 -12.34
CA HIS A 340 -0.81 1.94 -11.88
C HIS A 340 0.46 1.08 -12.05
N LEU A 341 1.33 1.51 -12.96
CA LEU A 341 2.63 0.90 -13.26
C LEU A 341 3.77 1.91 -13.13
N GLU A 342 3.51 3.11 -12.63
CA GLU A 342 4.50 4.16 -12.46
C GLU A 342 5.62 3.76 -11.48
N GLN A 343 6.79 4.40 -11.61
CA GLN A 343 7.95 4.14 -10.74
C GLN A 343 8.38 2.67 -10.74
N ASN A 344 8.46 2.07 -11.93
CA ASN A 344 9.05 0.75 -12.15
C ASN A 344 10.25 0.90 -13.11
N PHE A 345 10.75 -0.21 -13.66
CA PHE A 345 11.86 -0.24 -14.62
C PHE A 345 11.41 -0.75 -16.00
N ILE A 346 10.15 -0.51 -16.38
CA ILE A 346 9.56 -1.07 -17.60
C ILE A 346 10.23 -0.42 -18.81
N ASN A 347 10.86 -1.25 -19.66
CA ASN A 347 11.58 -0.77 -20.84
C ASN A 347 10.72 -0.74 -22.11
N GLU A 348 9.76 -1.67 -22.22
CA GLU A 348 8.85 -1.74 -23.35
C GLU A 348 7.47 -2.27 -22.94
N LEU A 349 6.46 -1.91 -23.72
CA LEU A 349 5.11 -2.49 -23.62
C LEU A 349 4.82 -3.28 -24.90
N PRO A 350 4.46 -4.58 -24.79
CA PRO A 350 4.09 -5.38 -25.95
C PRO A 350 2.86 -4.82 -26.67
N GLU A 351 2.80 -5.04 -27.97
CA GLU A 351 1.60 -4.74 -28.75
C GLU A 351 0.41 -5.59 -28.27
N ASN A 352 -0.78 -4.98 -28.25
CA ASN A 352 -2.04 -5.62 -27.84
C ASN A 352 -2.08 -6.08 -26.37
N VAL A 353 -1.16 -5.64 -25.52
CA VAL A 353 -1.15 -5.99 -24.09
C VAL A 353 -2.45 -5.58 -23.37
N PHE A 354 -3.14 -4.57 -23.89
CA PHE A 354 -4.41 -4.05 -23.35
C PHE A 354 -5.66 -4.39 -24.18
N ILE A 355 -5.58 -5.36 -25.11
CA ILE A 355 -6.62 -5.60 -26.13
C ILE A 355 -8.02 -5.89 -25.55
N ARG A 356 -8.10 -6.37 -24.31
CA ARG A 356 -9.36 -6.68 -23.62
C ARG A 356 -9.76 -5.69 -22.53
N ASN A 357 -8.93 -4.71 -22.20
CA ASN A 357 -9.16 -3.77 -21.10
C ASN A 357 -9.98 -2.55 -21.57
N LYS A 358 -11.19 -2.81 -22.08
CA LYS A 358 -12.04 -1.79 -22.72
C LYS A 358 -12.59 -0.76 -21.74
N GLU A 359 -12.69 -1.10 -20.46
CA GLU A 359 -13.17 -0.22 -19.39
C GLU A 359 -12.06 0.62 -18.76
N LEU A 360 -10.80 0.46 -19.20
CA LEU A 360 -9.67 1.17 -18.59
C LEU A 360 -9.77 2.66 -18.89
N GLU A 361 -9.91 3.46 -17.84
CA GLU A 361 -10.03 4.92 -17.92
C GLU A 361 -8.72 5.63 -17.64
N LYS A 362 -7.89 5.09 -16.73
CA LYS A 362 -6.64 5.72 -16.29
C LYS A 362 -5.47 4.76 -16.35
N LEU A 363 -4.43 5.15 -17.06
CA LEU A 363 -3.19 4.41 -17.20
C LEU A 363 -2.00 5.28 -16.77
N PHE A 364 -1.33 4.84 -15.70
CA PHE A 364 -0.15 5.49 -15.15
C PHE A 364 1.10 4.68 -15.46
N LEU A 365 2.00 5.25 -16.25
CA LEU A 365 3.26 4.66 -16.72
C LEU A 365 4.47 5.58 -16.47
N PHE A 366 4.26 6.69 -15.75
CA PHE A 366 5.29 7.69 -15.55
C PHE A 366 6.46 7.18 -14.70
N SER A 367 7.65 7.76 -14.86
CA SER A 367 8.85 7.30 -14.15
C SER A 367 9.15 5.82 -14.41
N ASN A 368 9.26 5.45 -15.68
CA ASN A 368 9.73 4.14 -16.15
C ASN A 368 10.90 4.35 -17.13
N ASN A 369 11.29 3.28 -17.84
CA ASN A 369 12.40 3.26 -18.78
C ASN A 369 11.91 3.07 -20.23
N LEU A 370 10.68 3.51 -20.55
CA LEU A 370 10.10 3.29 -21.89
C LEU A 370 10.89 4.06 -22.96
N GLU A 371 11.31 3.37 -24.02
CA GLU A 371 12.10 3.95 -25.13
C GLU A 371 11.26 4.31 -26.37
N GLU A 372 10.26 3.49 -26.69
CA GLU A 372 9.39 3.64 -27.86
C GLU A 372 7.97 3.21 -27.52
N LEU A 373 6.97 3.79 -28.20
CA LEU A 373 5.60 3.29 -28.20
C LEU A 373 5.16 2.90 -29.62
N LYS A 374 4.84 1.62 -29.82
CA LYS A 374 4.46 1.02 -31.11
C LYS A 374 2.99 1.27 -31.43
N GLU A 375 2.61 1.07 -32.69
CA GLU A 375 1.25 1.36 -33.19
C GLU A 375 0.14 0.72 -32.34
N LYS A 376 0.27 -0.57 -31.99
CA LYS A 376 -0.76 -1.32 -31.26
C LYS A 376 -0.53 -1.42 -29.76
N THR A 377 0.38 -0.63 -29.18
CA THR A 377 0.64 -0.65 -27.72
C THR A 377 -0.62 -0.34 -26.91
N PHE A 378 -1.44 0.62 -27.34
CA PHE A 378 -2.70 0.99 -26.66
C PHE A 378 -3.95 0.42 -27.33
N ASN A 379 -3.81 -0.58 -28.18
CA ASN A 379 -4.96 -1.23 -28.82
C ASN A 379 -5.89 -1.84 -27.76
N GLY A 380 -7.19 -1.54 -27.85
CA GLY A 380 -8.24 -1.97 -26.91
C GLY A 380 -8.69 -0.90 -25.90
N LEU A 381 -7.91 0.16 -25.70
CA LEU A 381 -8.12 1.21 -24.69
C LEU A 381 -9.14 2.28 -25.11
N VAL A 382 -10.34 1.84 -25.51
CA VAL A 382 -11.38 2.70 -26.10
C VAL A 382 -11.98 3.71 -25.12
N SER A 383 -12.00 3.40 -23.83
CA SER A 383 -12.56 4.26 -22.76
C SER A 383 -11.48 5.08 -22.04
N LEU A 384 -10.23 5.01 -22.49
CA LEU A 384 -9.11 5.67 -21.80
C LEU A 384 -9.27 7.18 -21.85
N THR A 385 -9.35 7.81 -20.69
CA THR A 385 -9.50 9.26 -20.54
C THR A 385 -8.20 9.94 -20.13
N SER A 386 -7.34 9.24 -19.38
CA SER A 386 -6.11 9.80 -18.82
C SER A 386 -4.92 8.86 -19.02
N LEU A 387 -3.90 9.35 -19.73
CA LEU A 387 -2.65 8.65 -19.99
C LEU A 387 -1.45 9.45 -19.49
N PHE A 388 -0.68 8.84 -18.59
CA PHE A 388 0.50 9.46 -17.97
C PHE A 388 1.76 8.66 -18.33
N VAL A 389 2.53 9.14 -19.29
CA VAL A 389 3.79 8.51 -19.76
C VAL A 389 5.00 9.44 -19.58
N ASN A 390 4.86 10.47 -18.76
CA ASN A 390 5.89 11.45 -18.47
C ASN A 390 7.08 10.82 -17.70
N ASN A 391 8.23 11.48 -17.73
CA ASN A 391 9.45 10.99 -17.05
C ASN A 391 9.84 9.56 -17.49
N ASN A 392 9.86 9.33 -18.79
CA ASN A 392 10.42 8.14 -19.42
C ASN A 392 11.61 8.53 -20.32
N ILE A 393 12.11 7.61 -21.13
CA ILE A 393 13.19 7.86 -22.10
C ILE A 393 12.71 7.80 -23.54
N LEU A 394 11.43 8.12 -23.78
CA LEU A 394 10.78 8.02 -25.08
C LEU A 394 11.43 8.97 -26.08
N LYS A 395 11.92 8.43 -27.20
CA LYS A 395 12.51 9.21 -28.30
C LYS A 395 11.52 9.37 -29.46
N ASP A 396 10.78 8.31 -29.72
CA ASP A 396 9.89 8.18 -30.87
C ASP A 396 8.55 7.59 -30.46
N VAL A 397 7.52 7.91 -31.24
CA VAL A 397 6.15 7.41 -31.07
C VAL A 397 5.54 7.17 -32.44
N ASN A 398 4.78 6.10 -32.60
CA ASN A 398 4.09 5.83 -33.87
C ASN A 398 2.95 6.86 -34.11
N SER A 399 2.80 7.32 -35.36
CA SER A 399 1.80 8.34 -35.73
C SER A 399 0.35 7.92 -35.54
N ARG A 400 0.06 6.62 -35.42
CA ARG A 400 -1.29 6.06 -35.28
C ARG A 400 -1.60 5.55 -33.87
N ILE A 401 -0.71 5.74 -32.91
CA ILE A 401 -0.87 5.16 -31.57
C ILE A 401 -2.18 5.57 -30.87
N PHE A 402 -2.61 6.81 -31.07
CA PHE A 402 -3.82 7.37 -30.44
C PHE A 402 -5.10 7.14 -31.24
N VAL A 403 -5.04 6.42 -32.36
CA VAL A 403 -6.25 5.96 -33.08
C VAL A 403 -7.06 5.00 -32.21
N TYR A 404 -6.38 4.25 -31.35
CA TYR A 404 -7.00 3.27 -30.45
C TYR A 404 -7.52 3.86 -29.13
N THR A 405 -7.28 5.14 -28.86
CA THR A 405 -7.70 5.84 -27.62
C THR A 405 -8.50 7.11 -27.95
N PRO A 406 -9.66 7.00 -28.62
CA PRO A 406 -10.42 8.17 -29.09
C PRO A 406 -11.01 9.02 -27.94
N SER A 407 -11.18 8.44 -26.76
CA SER A 407 -11.78 9.09 -25.58
C SER A 407 -10.78 9.87 -24.72
N LEU A 408 -9.52 10.00 -25.17
CA LEU A 408 -8.45 10.57 -24.36
C LEU A 408 -8.65 12.08 -24.13
N GLN A 409 -8.67 12.48 -22.85
CA GLN A 409 -8.86 13.85 -22.42
C GLN A 409 -7.59 14.46 -21.82
N LYS A 410 -6.78 13.66 -21.12
CA LYS A 410 -5.56 14.09 -20.44
C LYS A 410 -4.39 13.25 -20.91
N LEU A 411 -3.35 13.91 -21.44
CA LEU A 411 -2.15 13.27 -21.93
C LEU A 411 -0.90 13.96 -21.36
N GLN A 412 -0.06 13.20 -20.66
CA GLN A 412 1.23 13.71 -20.16
C GLN A 412 2.38 12.99 -20.86
N LEU A 413 3.08 13.71 -21.74
CA LEU A 413 4.27 13.29 -22.48
C LEU A 413 5.51 14.09 -22.07
N ASP A 414 5.39 14.99 -21.08
CA ASP A 414 6.48 15.84 -20.61
C ASP A 414 7.64 15.03 -20.03
N SER A 415 8.81 15.66 -19.94
CA SER A 415 10.00 15.05 -19.33
C SER A 415 10.43 13.74 -20.02
N ASN A 416 10.37 13.68 -21.34
CA ASN A 416 10.84 12.57 -22.17
C ASN A 416 12.05 13.01 -23.03
N LYS A 417 12.36 12.26 -24.09
CA LYS A 417 13.47 12.53 -25.03
C LYS A 417 12.98 12.82 -26.45
N PHE A 418 11.73 13.26 -26.62
CA PHE A 418 11.18 13.59 -27.93
C PHE A 418 11.94 14.77 -28.56
N HIS A 419 12.40 14.56 -29.79
CA HIS A 419 12.91 15.63 -30.64
C HIS A 419 11.79 16.28 -31.47
N PHE A 420 10.83 15.49 -31.93
CA PHE A 420 9.63 15.94 -32.63
C PHE A 420 8.49 14.95 -32.34
N LEU A 421 7.27 15.29 -32.77
CA LEU A 421 6.15 14.36 -32.78
C LEU A 421 5.68 14.17 -34.23
N PRO A 422 5.30 12.94 -34.64
CA PRO A 422 4.83 12.71 -35.98
C PRO A 422 3.63 13.58 -36.35
N ALA A 423 3.54 13.94 -37.63
CA ALA A 423 2.40 14.70 -38.14
C ALA A 423 1.08 13.97 -37.84
N LYS A 424 0.06 14.76 -37.49
CA LYS A 424 -1.32 14.32 -37.23
C LYS A 424 -1.51 13.44 -35.99
N ILE A 425 -0.53 13.35 -35.10
CA ILE A 425 -0.61 12.46 -33.92
C ILE A 425 -1.78 12.81 -33.00
N PHE A 426 -2.21 14.08 -32.93
CA PHE A 426 -3.32 14.53 -32.08
C PHE A 426 -4.65 14.65 -32.83
N ASP A 427 -4.69 14.42 -34.13
CA ASP A 427 -5.89 14.67 -34.96
C ASP A 427 -7.05 13.73 -34.60
N SER A 428 -6.75 12.51 -34.12
CA SER A 428 -7.77 11.57 -33.64
C SER A 428 -8.33 11.92 -32.26
N LEU A 429 -7.68 12.82 -31.52
CA LEU A 429 -8.00 13.15 -30.13
C LEU A 429 -8.90 14.38 -30.02
N SER A 430 -10.12 14.28 -30.57
CA SER A 430 -11.10 15.37 -30.56
C SER A 430 -11.51 15.82 -29.14
N GLY A 431 -11.52 14.89 -28.17
CA GLY A 431 -11.86 15.14 -26.77
C GLY A 431 -10.72 15.63 -25.89
N LEU A 432 -9.54 15.93 -26.46
CA LEU A 432 -8.35 16.30 -25.69
C LEU A 432 -8.54 17.67 -25.00
N VAL A 433 -8.44 17.67 -23.68
CA VAL A 433 -8.61 18.84 -22.81
C VAL A 433 -7.27 19.34 -22.29
N SER A 434 -6.35 18.44 -21.96
CA SER A 434 -5.08 18.77 -21.31
C SER A 434 -3.94 17.95 -21.88
N VAL A 435 -2.89 18.64 -22.31
CA VAL A 435 -1.65 18.04 -22.77
C VAL A 435 -0.47 18.68 -22.04
N LYS A 436 0.50 17.85 -21.63
CA LYS A 436 1.82 18.30 -21.17
C LYS A 436 2.92 17.77 -22.08
N LEU A 437 3.79 18.66 -22.53
CA LEU A 437 4.82 18.42 -23.55
C LEU A 437 6.18 19.04 -23.18
N SER A 438 6.23 19.88 -22.16
CA SER A 438 7.45 20.53 -21.67
C SER A 438 8.56 19.55 -21.30
N LYS A 439 9.78 20.06 -21.13
CA LYS A 439 10.96 19.26 -20.75
C LYS A 439 11.30 18.12 -21.73
N ASN A 440 10.93 18.29 -22.99
CA ASN A 440 11.42 17.48 -24.10
C ASN A 440 12.46 18.28 -24.91
N PRO A 441 13.51 17.62 -25.45
CA PRO A 441 14.55 18.27 -26.23
C PRO A 441 14.13 18.60 -27.68
N TRP A 442 13.07 19.40 -27.84
CA TRP A 442 12.48 19.74 -29.15
C TRP A 442 13.52 20.23 -30.16
N HIS A 443 13.65 19.54 -31.28
CA HIS A 443 14.53 19.88 -32.40
C HIS A 443 13.71 20.62 -33.46
N CYS A 444 13.97 21.90 -33.62
CA CYS A 444 13.19 22.80 -34.45
C CYS A 444 13.69 22.82 -35.90
N ASP A 445 13.38 21.73 -36.59
CA ASP A 445 13.54 21.56 -38.05
C ASP A 445 12.16 21.37 -38.71
N CYS A 446 12.14 20.93 -39.97
CA CYS A 446 10.87 20.73 -40.67
C CYS A 446 10.01 19.60 -40.07
N ASN A 447 10.59 18.66 -39.31
CA ASN A 447 9.84 17.56 -38.69
C ASN A 447 8.95 18.04 -37.53
N ILE A 448 9.31 19.14 -36.85
CA ILE A 448 8.50 19.70 -35.76
C ILE A 448 7.35 20.59 -36.23
N LEU A 449 7.26 20.89 -37.53
CA LEU A 449 6.32 21.86 -38.10
C LEU A 449 4.87 21.60 -37.64
N TYR A 450 4.42 20.34 -37.68
CA TYR A 450 3.09 19.97 -37.19
C TYR A 450 2.88 20.41 -35.74
N LEU A 451 3.84 20.13 -34.86
CA LEU A 451 3.74 20.44 -33.45
C LEU A 451 3.74 21.95 -33.21
N SER A 452 4.55 22.72 -33.96
CA SER A 452 4.56 24.19 -33.86
C SER A 452 3.20 24.82 -34.16
N ILE A 453 2.58 24.40 -35.27
CA ILE A 453 1.24 24.87 -35.67
C ILE A 453 0.19 24.42 -34.67
N TRP A 454 0.28 23.16 -34.20
CA TRP A 454 -0.68 22.63 -33.24
C TRP A 454 -0.63 23.37 -31.91
N VAL A 455 0.58 23.66 -31.40
CA VAL A 455 0.82 24.40 -30.16
C VAL A 455 0.30 25.84 -30.26
N ASP A 456 0.55 26.52 -31.39
CA ASP A 456 0.03 27.87 -31.63
C ASP A 456 -1.51 27.90 -31.66
N THR A 457 -2.13 26.91 -32.32
CA THR A 457 -3.60 26.83 -32.45
C THR A 457 -4.29 26.36 -31.14
N ASN A 458 -3.63 25.55 -30.32
CA ASN A 458 -4.23 24.87 -29.15
C ASN A 458 -3.60 25.30 -27.81
N GLN A 459 -3.19 26.56 -27.68
CA GLN A 459 -2.54 27.07 -26.46
C GLN A 459 -3.36 26.82 -25.18
N ASN A 460 -4.69 26.87 -25.26
CA ASN A 460 -5.59 26.61 -24.14
C ASN A 460 -5.59 25.16 -23.63
N LYS A 461 -5.10 24.20 -24.44
CA LYS A 461 -5.01 22.78 -24.05
C LYS A 461 -3.66 22.44 -23.41
N LEU A 462 -2.66 23.31 -23.55
CA LEU A 462 -1.34 23.12 -22.95
C LEU A 462 -1.40 23.50 -21.48
N TRP A 463 -1.12 22.53 -20.61
CA TRP A 463 -1.23 22.69 -19.15
C TRP A 463 0.13 22.64 -18.48
N ASP A 464 1.14 23.21 -19.13
CA ASP A 464 2.51 23.36 -18.66
C ASP A 464 3.18 24.64 -19.22
N SER A 465 4.50 24.78 -19.04
CA SER A 465 5.26 25.95 -19.51
C SER A 465 5.36 25.98 -21.03
N ASP A 466 5.48 27.19 -21.60
CA ASP A 466 5.70 27.40 -23.03
C ASP A 466 6.84 26.50 -23.57
N LEU A 467 6.57 25.80 -24.67
CA LEU A 467 7.55 24.93 -25.30
C LEU A 467 8.62 25.75 -26.01
N SER A 468 9.88 25.43 -25.76
CA SER A 468 11.03 26.09 -26.39
C SER A 468 11.86 25.09 -27.19
N CYS A 469 12.43 25.55 -28.29
CA CYS A 469 13.39 24.81 -29.10
C CYS A 469 14.68 24.55 -28.31
N ARG A 470 15.22 23.33 -28.39
CA ARG A 470 16.58 23.03 -27.90
C ARG A 470 17.65 23.41 -28.92
N GLY A 471 17.32 23.34 -30.21
CA GLY A 471 18.20 23.64 -31.34
C GLY A 471 17.45 23.31 -32.65
N PRO A 472 18.10 23.32 -33.82
CA PRO A 472 19.54 23.56 -34.05
C PRO A 472 19.91 25.05 -34.00
N GLY A 473 21.17 25.34 -33.64
CA GLY A 473 21.78 26.69 -33.76
C GLY A 473 20.99 27.80 -33.07
N ASP A 474 20.76 28.89 -33.80
CA ASP A 474 20.12 30.13 -33.33
C ASP A 474 18.61 30.01 -33.05
N LEU A 475 18.02 28.84 -33.34
CA LEU A 475 16.65 28.52 -32.96
C LEU A 475 16.56 28.08 -31.50
N GLY A 476 17.67 27.68 -30.87
CA GLY A 476 17.71 27.31 -29.45
C GLY A 476 17.18 28.43 -28.54
N GLY A 477 16.26 28.07 -27.64
CA GLY A 477 15.62 28.99 -26.70
C GLY A 477 14.41 29.75 -27.26
N ARG A 478 14.15 29.70 -28.57
CA ARG A 478 12.95 30.32 -29.15
C ARG A 478 11.71 29.50 -28.83
N LEU A 479 10.57 30.17 -28.66
CA LEU A 479 9.29 29.51 -28.36
C LEU A 479 8.73 28.85 -29.62
N LEU A 480 8.21 27.63 -29.46
CA LEU A 480 7.71 26.83 -30.57
C LEU A 480 6.46 27.44 -31.23
N LYS A 481 5.63 28.14 -30.45
CA LYS A 481 4.42 28.83 -30.94
C LYS A 481 4.73 30.00 -31.90
N ASP A 482 5.93 30.58 -31.80
CA ASP A 482 6.34 31.73 -32.62
C ASP A 482 7.08 31.31 -33.89
N MET A 483 7.26 30.00 -34.13
CA MET A 483 8.02 29.48 -35.25
C MET A 483 7.20 29.48 -36.54
N THR A 484 7.80 30.01 -37.61
CA THR A 484 7.21 30.07 -38.94
C THR A 484 7.71 28.95 -39.85
N PHE A 485 6.97 28.68 -40.92
CA PHE A 485 7.37 27.68 -41.93
C PHE A 485 8.75 27.98 -42.51
N ASP A 486 9.03 29.24 -42.84
CA ASP A 486 10.32 29.64 -43.41
C ASP A 486 11.46 29.36 -42.43
N GLN A 487 11.28 29.70 -41.15
CA GLN A 487 12.30 29.44 -40.12
C GLN A 487 12.60 27.95 -39.89
N LEU A 488 11.60 27.07 -40.04
CA LEU A 488 11.74 25.63 -39.77
C LEU A 488 12.17 24.82 -41.01
N CYS A 489 11.71 25.20 -42.21
CA CYS A 489 11.80 24.38 -43.41
C CYS A 489 12.58 25.02 -44.57
N GLU A 490 12.93 26.31 -44.53
CA GLU A 490 13.63 26.97 -45.64
C GLU A 490 15.01 26.31 -45.89
N GLY A 491 15.28 25.94 -47.15
CA GLY A 491 16.50 25.23 -47.56
C GLY A 491 16.49 23.70 -47.39
N GLN A 492 15.48 23.11 -46.74
CA GLN A 492 15.34 21.64 -46.59
C GLN A 492 14.38 20.99 -47.61
N TRP A 493 13.93 21.73 -48.62
CA TRP A 493 12.92 21.27 -49.58
C TRP A 493 13.41 20.08 -50.43
N ALA A 494 14.73 20.00 -50.69
CA ALA A 494 15.33 18.86 -51.38
C ALA A 494 15.31 17.57 -50.53
N SER A 495 15.45 17.71 -49.22
CA SER A 495 15.46 16.62 -48.23
C SER A 495 14.06 16.01 -48.03
N MET A 496 12.99 16.81 -48.19
CA MET A 496 11.60 16.35 -48.03
C MET A 496 11.10 15.44 -49.16
N MET A 497 11.77 15.42 -50.32
CA MET A 497 11.34 14.66 -51.51
C MET A 497 12.14 13.38 -51.75
N ASN A 498 13.06 12.97 -50.85
CA ASN A 498 14.04 11.90 -51.14
C ASN A 498 14.81 12.13 -52.46
N LEU A 499 15.00 13.39 -52.85
CA LEU A 499 15.76 13.73 -54.05
C LEU A 499 17.23 13.86 -53.67
N ALA A 500 18.09 13.12 -54.38
CA ALA A 500 19.54 13.20 -54.18
C ALA A 500 20.02 14.67 -54.31
N PRO A 501 20.94 15.13 -53.44
CA PRO A 501 21.39 16.51 -53.46
C PRO A 501 22.04 16.83 -54.82
N ARG A 502 21.49 17.81 -55.53
CA ARG A 502 22.16 18.36 -56.72
C ARG A 502 23.38 19.14 -56.25
N VAL A 503 24.56 18.63 -56.57
CA VAL A 503 25.84 19.32 -56.36
C VAL A 503 25.80 20.66 -57.11
N ALA A 504 26.12 21.75 -56.41
CA ALA A 504 26.27 23.06 -57.04
C ALA A 504 27.53 23.09 -57.92
N ILE A 505 27.36 23.37 -59.20
CA ILE A 505 28.47 23.63 -60.12
C ILE A 505 29.00 25.03 -59.79
N LYS A 506 30.19 25.11 -59.18
CA LYS A 506 30.96 26.37 -59.15
C LYS A 506 31.39 26.69 -60.58
N GLN A 507 30.82 27.73 -61.17
CA GLN A 507 31.43 28.38 -62.33
C GLN A 507 32.75 28.99 -61.88
N VAL A 508 33.86 28.42 -62.35
CA VAL A 508 35.18 29.03 -62.21
C VAL A 508 35.36 29.94 -63.41
N GLU A 509 35.36 31.25 -63.15
CA GLU A 509 35.78 32.25 -64.12
C GLU A 509 37.26 32.02 -64.49
N THR A 510 37.48 31.82 -65.77
CA THR A 510 38.81 31.75 -66.38
C THR A 510 39.48 33.12 -66.35
N ASN A 511 40.63 33.23 -65.68
CA ASN A 511 41.61 34.25 -66.01
C ASN A 511 42.89 33.57 -66.50
N VAL A 512 43.12 33.72 -67.81
CA VAL A 512 44.33 33.34 -68.52
C VAL A 512 45.35 34.45 -68.34
N THR A 513 46.52 34.12 -67.78
CA THR A 513 47.79 34.73 -68.20
C THR A 513 48.87 33.67 -68.21
N LYS A 514 49.35 33.38 -69.43
CA LYS A 514 50.58 32.67 -69.77
C LYS A 514 51.79 33.38 -69.14
N THR A 515 52.76 32.61 -68.64
CA THR A 515 54.12 32.54 -69.20
C THR A 515 54.92 31.43 -68.50
N ASP A 516 55.29 30.44 -69.32
CA ASP A 516 56.61 29.83 -69.49
C ASP A 516 57.38 29.14 -68.34
N ASN A 517 57.72 27.88 -68.68
CA ASN A 517 59.02 27.21 -68.59
C ASN A 517 59.26 26.14 -67.50
N LEU A 518 59.43 24.90 -68.02
CA LEU A 518 60.49 23.89 -67.72
C LEU A 518 60.57 23.39 -66.25
N SER A 519 60.62 22.11 -65.91
CA SER A 519 61.11 20.91 -66.60
C SER A 519 60.88 19.66 -65.72
N VAL A 520 60.45 18.56 -66.35
CA VAL A 520 61.10 17.23 -66.35
C VAL A 520 61.34 16.53 -65.00
N ALA A 521 60.62 15.40 -64.81
CA ALA A 521 61.11 14.04 -64.50
C ALA A 521 61.17 13.75 -63.00
N ASP A 522 60.96 12.54 -62.51
CA ASP A 522 60.58 11.24 -63.07
C ASP A 522 60.12 10.41 -61.86
N ASP A 523 59.28 9.40 -62.16
CA ASP A 523 59.26 8.06 -61.55
C ASP A 523 59.21 7.87 -60.03
N ALA A 524 58.69 6.77 -59.49
CA ALA A 524 57.75 5.74 -59.86
C ALA A 524 57.78 4.81 -58.63
N THR A 525 56.65 4.18 -58.29
CA THR A 525 56.51 2.76 -57.85
C THR A 525 57.45 2.22 -56.75
N ILE A 526 56.99 1.48 -55.73
CA ILE A 526 55.93 0.46 -55.63
C ILE A 526 55.39 0.50 -54.20
#